data_AF-A0A359KGI3-F1
#
_entry.id   AF-A0A359KGI3-F1
#
_cell.length_a   1.000
_cell.length_b   1.000
_cell.length_c   1.000
_cell.angle_alpha   90.00
_cell.angle_beta   90.00
_cell.angle_gamma   90.00
#
_symmetry.space_group_name_H-M   'P 1'
#
loop_
_entity.id
_entity.type
_entity.pdbx_description
1 polymer ?
#
loop_
_entity_poly.entity_id
_entity_poly.type
_entity_poly.pdbx_seq_one_letter_code
_entity_poly.pdbx_strand_id
1 'polypeptide(L)' 'MLKAELKRQNLTYAELSDRLAALGVDESEASIRNKISRGSFSFVFALQATKAIGLDLIAFRPDVSYVVQPPSELFHQR' A
#
# COMPACT_ATOMS: atom_id res chain seq x y z
N MET A 1 9.30 1.59 11.65
CA MET A 1 8.38 0.51 11.21
C MET A 1 8.87 -0.17 9.94
N LEU A 2 9.02 0.52 8.79
CA LEU A 2 9.49 -0.07 7.52
C LEU A 2 10.81 -0.86 7.62
N LYS A 3 11.82 -0.35 8.34
CA LYS A 3 13.09 -1.08 8.59
C LYS A 3 12.87 -2.45 9.25
N ALA A 4 11.95 -2.51 10.21
CA ALA A 4 11.64 -3.76 10.91
C ALA A 4 10.92 -4.73 9.97
N GLU A 5 10.05 -4.23 9.10
CA GLU A 5 9.36 -5.07 8.13
C GLU A 5 10.29 -5.64 7.07
N LEU A 6 11.19 -4.82 6.51
CA LEU A 6 12.21 -5.30 5.58
C LEU A 6 13.02 -6.44 6.21
N LYS A 7 13.39 -6.30 7.49
CA LYS A 7 14.07 -7.38 8.22
C LYS A 7 13.19 -8.62 8.41
N ARG A 8 11.89 -8.47 8.69
CA ARG A 8 10.95 -9.61 8.83
C ARG A 8 10.81 -10.40 7.54
N GLN A 9 10.86 -9.72 6.39
CA GLN A 9 10.74 -10.35 5.08
C GLN A 9 12.09 -10.68 4.42
N ASN A 10 13.20 -10.49 5.14
CA ASN A 10 14.56 -10.64 4.60
C ASN A 10 14.82 -9.84 3.31
N LEU A 11 14.21 -8.66 3.20
CA LEU A 11 14.39 -7.75 2.06
C LEU A 11 15.48 -6.71 2.35
N THR A 12 16.29 -6.47 1.32
CA THR A 12 17.26 -5.39 1.24
C THR A 12 16.61 -4.10 0.73
N TYR A 13 17.32 -2.97 0.90
CA TYR A 13 16.86 -1.70 0.33
C TYR A 13 16.92 -1.69 -1.21
N ALA A 14 17.82 -2.47 -1.81
CA ALA A 14 17.93 -2.63 -3.26
C ALA A 14 16.69 -3.37 -3.80
N GLU A 15 16.29 -4.47 -3.17
CA GLU A 15 15.08 -5.19 -3.57
C GLU A 15 13.81 -4.35 -3.37
N LEU A 16 13.77 -3.49 -2.33
CA LEU A 16 12.67 -2.54 -2.18
C LEU A 16 12.65 -1.50 -3.32
N SER A 17 13.82 -0.99 -3.73
CA SER A 17 13.96 -0.09 -4.88
C SER A 17 13.41 -0.75 -6.15
N ASP A 18 13.80 -1.99 -6.44
CA ASP A 18 13.34 -2.71 -7.63
C ASP A 18 11.83 -2.96 -7.61
N ARG A 19 11.28 -3.30 -6.44
CA ARG A 19 9.83 -3.50 -6.26
C ARG A 19 9.04 -2.20 -6.38
N LEU A 20 9.59 -1.09 -5.90
CA LEU A 20 8.99 0.24 -6.08
C LEU A 20 9.01 0.66 -7.55
N ALA A 21 10.10 0.39 -8.26
CA ALA A 21 10.20 0.65 -9.69
C ALA A 21 9.16 -0.14 -10.49
N ALA A 22 8.88 -1.39 -10.10
CA ALA A 22 7.81 -2.20 -10.69
C ALA A 22 6.39 -1.61 -10.47
N LEU A 23 6.21 -0.76 -9.45
CA LEU A 23 4.98 0.00 -9.19
C LEU A 23 4.99 1.39 -9.84
N GLY A 24 6.02 1.72 -10.64
CA GLY A 24 6.20 3.03 -11.28
C GLY A 24 6.75 4.11 -10.34
N VAL A 25 7.34 3.71 -9.20
CA VAL A 25 7.91 4.62 -8.21
C VAL A 25 9.43 4.55 -8.29
N ASP A 26 10.06 5.61 -8.82
CA ASP A 26 11.52 5.68 -8.95
C ASP A 26 12.16 6.18 -7.65
N GLU A 27 12.73 5.24 -6.90
CA GLU A 27 13.37 5.49 -5.62
C GLU A 27 14.68 4.71 -5.54
N SER A 28 15.82 5.42 -5.52
CA SER A 28 17.11 4.75 -5.34
C SER A 28 17.26 4.17 -3.93
N GLU A 29 18.09 3.12 -3.82
CA GLU A 29 18.45 2.51 -2.53
C GLU A 29 18.95 3.55 -1.50
N ALA A 30 19.73 4.53 -1.95
CA ALA A 30 20.24 5.61 -1.11
C ALA A 30 19.12 6.52 -0.60
N SER A 31 18.16 6.89 -1.47
CA SER A 31 16.98 7.69 -1.11
C SER A 31 16.12 6.96 -0.06
N ILE A 32 15.85 5.67 -0.29
CA ILE A 32 15.09 4.82 0.63
C ILE A 32 15.78 4.73 1.99
N ARG A 33 17.09 4.45 2.01
CA ARG A 33 17.90 4.40 3.24
C ARG A 33 17.82 5.72 4.00
N ASN A 34 17.94 6.85 3.31
CA ASN A 34 17.88 8.18 3.92
C ASN A 34 16.50 8.48 4.53
N LYS A 35 15.42 8.18 3.81
CA LYS A 35 14.03 8.34 4.30
C LYS A 35 13.78 7.51 5.55
N ILE A 36 14.17 6.23 5.52
CA ILE A 36 13.98 5.31 6.63
C ILE A 36 14.86 5.70 7.83
N SER A 37 16.11 6.12 7.60
CA SER A 37 17.04 6.50 8.67
C SER A 37 16.67 7.82 9.34
N ARG A 38 16.21 8.82 8.57
CA ARG A 38 15.77 10.12 9.10
C ARG A 38 14.39 10.05 9.75
N GLY A 39 13.61 9.02 9.44
CA GLY A 39 12.26 8.83 9.98
C GLY A 39 11.21 9.79 9.42
N SER A 40 11.53 10.53 8.36
CA SER A 40 10.62 11.48 7.73
C SER A 40 10.46 11.15 6.24
N PHE A 41 9.25 10.81 5.85
CA PHE A 41 8.83 10.51 4.49
C PHE A 41 7.32 10.74 4.36
N SER A 42 6.83 10.89 3.12
CA SER A 42 5.40 11.11 2.89
C SER A 42 4.59 9.86 3.22
N PHE A 43 3.33 10.05 3.61
CA PHE A 43 2.40 8.94 3.79
C PHE A 43 2.22 8.11 2.50
N VAL A 44 2.27 8.76 1.34
CA VAL A 44 2.22 8.10 0.03
C VAL A 44 3.37 7.10 -0.13
N PHE A 45 4.60 7.50 0.18
CA PHE A 45 5.76 6.60 0.15
C PHE A 45 5.58 5.43 1.12
N ALA A 46 5.00 5.68 2.30
CA ALA A 46 4.70 4.61 3.26
C ALA A 46 3.78 3.54 2.65
N LEU A 47 2.68 3.97 2.02
CA LEU A 47 1.73 3.07 1.36
C LEU A 47 2.35 2.30 0.19
N GLN A 48 3.12 2.99 -0.65
CA GLN A 48 3.83 2.39 -1.78
C GLN A 48 4.85 1.34 -1.29
N ALA A 49 5.64 1.67 -0.27
CA ALA A 49 6.61 0.75 0.31
C ALA A 49 5.93 -0.46 0.95
N THR A 50 4.84 -0.27 1.70
CA THR A 50 4.07 -1.40 2.26
C THR A 50 3.48 -2.27 1.16
N LYS A 51 2.95 -1.67 0.09
CA LYS A 51 2.44 -2.41 -1.07
C LYS A 51 3.55 -3.21 -1.76
N ALA A 52 4.73 -2.63 -1.97
CA ALA A 52 5.90 -3.28 -2.55
C ALA A 52 6.42 -4.45 -1.69
N ILE A 53 6.31 -4.32 -0.37
CA ILE A 53 6.67 -5.37 0.61
C ILE A 53 5.53 -6.41 0.77
N GLY A 54 4.35 -6.19 0.17
CA GLY A 54 3.20 -7.09 0.30
C GLY A 54 2.51 -7.00 1.67
N LEU A 55 2.67 -5.89 2.37
CA LEU A 55 1.93 -5.59 3.60
C LEU A 55 0.60 -4.89 3.31
N ASP A 56 -0.47 -5.38 3.93
CA ASP A 56 -1.69 -4.60 4.12
C ASP A 56 -1.58 -3.75 5.38
N LEU A 57 -1.11 -2.51 5.21
CA LEU A 57 -1.02 -1.53 6.29
C LEU A 57 -2.41 -1.10 6.79
N ILE A 58 -3.42 -1.15 5.91
CA ILE A 58 -4.80 -0.76 6.21
C ILE A 58 -5.68 -1.99 5.97
N ALA A 59 -6.22 -2.56 7.05
CA ALA A 59 -7.31 -3.53 6.98
C ALA A 59 -8.60 -2.80 6.59
N PHE A 60 -8.72 -2.40 5.32
CA PHE A 60 -9.92 -1.75 4.81
C PHE A 60 -10.99 -2.80 4.55
N ARG A 61 -11.98 -2.89 5.46
CA ARG A 61 -13.19 -3.69 5.27
C ARG A 61 -14.37 -2.74 5.05
N PRO A 62 -14.66 -2.35 3.79
CA PRO A 62 -15.84 -1.55 3.52
C PRO A 62 -17.09 -2.41 3.79
N ASP A 63 -17.99 -1.92 4.62
CA ASP A 63 -19.35 -2.45 4.67
C ASP A 63 -20.08 -1.98 3.41
N VAL A 64 -20.22 -2.86 2.43
CA VAL A 64 -20.90 -2.60 1.14
C VAL A 64 -22.39 -2.94 1.19
N SER A 65 -22.95 -3.15 2.39
CA SER A 65 -24.35 -3.53 2.60
C SER A 65 -25.36 -2.56 1.99
N TYR A 66 -25.00 -1.28 1.82
CA TYR A 66 -25.88 -0.25 1.23
C TYR A 66 -25.89 -0.24 -0.31
N VAL A 67 -24.91 -0.83 -0.99
CA VAL A 67 -24.74 -0.67 -2.45
C VAL A 67 -25.62 -1.63 -3.27
N VAL A 68 -26.32 -2.57 -2.62
CA VAL A 68 -27.13 -3.61 -3.30
C VAL A 68 -28.57 -3.67 -2.78
N GLN A 69 -29.23 -2.53 -2.60
CA GLN A 69 -30.70 -2.50 -2.66
C GLN A 69 -31.11 -1.99 -4.05
N PRO A 70 -31.49 -2.87 -4.99
CA PRO A 70 -32.14 -2.41 -6.22
C PRO A 70 -33.41 -1.64 -5.83
N PRO A 71 -33.71 -0.50 -6.48
CA PRO A 71 -34.95 0.23 -6.23
C PRO A 71 -36.14 -0.72 -6.38
N SER A 72 -36.99 -0.80 -5.35
CA SER A 72 -38.25 -1.57 -5.36
C SER A 72 -39.21 -1.13 -6.47
N GLU A 73 -38.95 0.03 -7.08
CA GLU A 73 -39.69 0.65 -8.18
C GLU A 73 -39.64 -0.17 -9.49
N LEU A 74 -38.67 -1.09 -9.67
CA LEU A 74 -38.56 -1.91 -10.89
C LEU A 74 -39.48 -3.13 -10.93
N PHE A 75 -40.25 -3.40 -9.87
CA PHE A 75 -41.12 -4.59 -9.78
C PHE A 75 -42.62 -4.29 -9.93
N HIS A 76 -43.01 -3.03 -10.19
CA HIS A 76 -44.42 -2.62 -10.28
C HIS A 76 -44.75 -2.03 -11.66
N GLN A 77 -44.63 -2.85 -12.70
CA GLN A 77 -45.40 -2.68 -13.93
C GLN A 77 -46.16 -3.98 -14.20
N ARG A 78 -47.38 -4.04 -13.66
CA ARG A 78 -48.50 -4.83 -14.16
C ARG A 78 -49.70 -3.93 -14.26
#